data_AF-A0A671EUX4-F1
#
_entry.id   AF-A0A671EUX4-F1
#
_cell.length_a   1.000
_cell.length_b   1.000
_cell.length_c   1.000
_cell.angle_alpha   90.00
_cell.angle_beta   90.00
_cell.angle_gamma   90.00
#
_symmetry.space_group_name_H-M   'P 1'
#
loop_
_entity.id
_entity.type
_entity.pdbx_description
1 polymer ?
#
loop_
_entity_poly.entity_id
_entity_poly.type
_entity_poly.pdbx_seq_one_letter_code
_entity_poly.pdbx_strand_id
1 'polypeptide(L)'
;MASGHNMMAPICLVENNNEQLSVNQKALQILDKISQPVVVVAIVGLYRTGKSYLMNRLAGQNHGFSLGSTVQSETKGIWMWCVPHPSKPNHTLVLLDTEGLGDVEKGDPKNDSWIFALAVLLSSSFVYNSMSTINHQALEQLQYVTELTELIRAKSSPSPEEVEDSSEFVSFFPDFIWTVRDFTLELKLNGRPITEDEYLENALKLVPGRNPKVQMSNLPRECIRHFFPKRKCFVFDRPTNDKELLANIENVTETQLDPKFQEQIKNFCSYVFSQARTKTLREGIMVTGKRLGTLVVTYVDAINSGAVPCLENAVTTLAQLENSAAVQKAADHYSEQMAQRVRFPTDTLQELLDLHAACEREATEIFMENSFKDENQEFQKKLVEILKNKKENFLLQNEEASAKYCQAKLDQLSTALEQSISAGIFSVSGGHKLYMETKERIERDYWQVPRKGVKANEVFHRFLQSQAAIEKSILQSDKVLTDGEKAIAEERARKQAAEKEQELLRQQLQEQQLRMEAQERSLQENIIQLKEKLERERENAIRERNMMLDHKLKVQEELLKDGFKKKSEEMNAEINHLKNIIDSTRNDDTPWLAKTLDKIGNELTSILCAPAKLVDTVVRGVSSLFKKK
;
A
#
# COMPACT_ATOMS: atom_id res chain seq x y z
N MET A 1 9.21 -6.67 -22.06
CA MET A 1 9.92 -7.68 -21.26
C MET A 1 10.54 -6.95 -20.08
N ALA A 2 10.02 -7.14 -18.87
CA ALA A 2 10.59 -6.47 -17.69
C ALA A 2 11.91 -7.19 -17.32
N SER A 3 13.02 -6.47 -17.42
CA SER A 3 14.33 -6.94 -16.96
C SER A 3 14.30 -7.10 -15.44
N GLY A 4 14.05 -8.31 -14.94
CA GLY A 4 14.14 -8.61 -13.51
C GLY A 4 15.52 -8.21 -12.98
N HIS A 5 15.57 -7.62 -11.79
CA HIS A 5 16.84 -7.29 -11.13
C HIS A 5 17.55 -8.59 -10.73
N ASN A 6 18.51 -9.01 -11.57
CA ASN A 6 19.29 -10.22 -11.34
C ASN A 6 20.51 -9.86 -10.49
N MET A 7 20.56 -10.33 -9.25
CA MET A 7 21.78 -10.23 -8.43
C MET A 7 22.81 -11.25 -8.91
N MET A 8 24.02 -10.81 -9.18
CA MET A 8 25.12 -11.69 -9.61
C MET A 8 25.71 -12.52 -8.46
N ALA A 9 25.52 -12.09 -7.20
CA ALA A 9 26.03 -12.76 -6.01
C ALA A 9 25.14 -12.46 -4.79
N PRO A 10 25.13 -13.34 -3.78
CA PRO A 10 24.45 -13.07 -2.52
C PRO A 10 25.11 -11.94 -1.72
N ILE A 11 24.33 -11.32 -0.84
CA ILE A 11 24.80 -10.27 0.08
C ILE A 11 24.26 -10.53 1.48
N CYS A 12 25.01 -10.17 2.51
CA CYS A 12 24.49 -10.20 3.88
C CYS A 12 23.31 -9.23 4.02
N LEU A 13 22.18 -9.71 4.53
CA LEU A 13 20.97 -8.92 4.79
C LEU A 13 20.91 -8.49 6.27
N VAL A 14 21.15 -9.44 7.17
CA VAL A 14 21.24 -9.20 8.62
C VAL A 14 22.60 -9.68 9.09
N GLU A 15 23.42 -8.77 9.57
CA GLU A 15 24.72 -9.07 10.17
C GLU A 15 24.52 -9.46 11.64
N ASN A 16 25.31 -10.41 12.12
CA ASN A 16 25.34 -10.86 13.51
C ASN A 16 26.73 -10.60 14.08
N ASN A 17 26.92 -9.44 14.71
CA ASN A 17 28.21 -8.98 15.22
C ASN A 17 28.11 -8.73 16.73
N ASN A 18 28.94 -9.40 17.53
CA ASN A 18 29.04 -9.18 18.99
C ASN A 18 27.67 -9.12 19.69
N GLU A 19 26.84 -10.13 19.46
CA GLU A 19 25.49 -10.26 20.04
C GLU A 19 24.43 -9.29 19.49
N GLN A 20 24.79 -8.34 18.61
CA GLN A 20 23.84 -7.40 18.01
C GLN A 20 23.52 -7.79 16.56
N LEU A 21 22.22 -7.83 16.24
CA LEU A 21 21.74 -7.96 14.87
C LEU A 21 21.69 -6.59 14.21
N SER A 22 22.21 -6.44 13.00
CA SER A 22 22.14 -5.17 12.27
C SER A 22 21.79 -5.37 10.80
N VAL A 23 20.98 -4.47 10.25
CA VAL A 23 20.51 -4.60 8.86
C VAL A 23 21.49 -3.94 7.90
N ASN A 24 21.87 -4.66 6.86
CA ASN A 24 22.78 -4.15 5.84
C ASN A 24 22.07 -3.16 4.90
N GLN A 25 22.49 -1.90 4.92
CA GLN A 25 21.87 -0.84 4.12
C GLN A 25 21.98 -1.07 2.60
N LYS A 26 23.05 -1.72 2.12
CA LYS A 26 23.17 -2.05 0.69
C LYS A 26 22.16 -3.11 0.28
N ALA A 27 21.87 -4.08 1.16
CA ALA A 27 20.83 -5.07 0.93
C ALA A 27 19.44 -4.40 0.84
N LEU A 28 19.15 -3.45 1.73
CA LEU A 28 17.89 -2.69 1.68
C LEU A 28 17.71 -1.89 0.39
N GLN A 29 18.78 -1.26 -0.12
CA GLN A 29 18.74 -0.55 -1.41
C GLN A 29 18.45 -1.48 -2.60
N ILE A 30 18.84 -2.75 -2.52
CA ILE A 30 18.49 -3.74 -3.54
C ILE A 30 17.02 -4.11 -3.43
N LEU A 31 16.54 -4.37 -2.21
CA LEU A 31 15.15 -4.70 -1.93
C LEU A 31 14.18 -3.59 -2.33
N ASP A 32 14.50 -2.32 -2.07
CA ASP A 32 13.67 -1.15 -2.40
C ASP A 32 13.41 -1.02 -3.92
N LYS A 33 14.35 -1.48 -4.75
CA LYS A 33 14.21 -1.46 -6.22
C LYS A 33 13.33 -2.60 -6.77
N ILE A 34 13.02 -3.61 -5.96
CA ILE A 34 12.21 -4.76 -6.38
C ILE A 34 10.74 -4.46 -6.09
N SER A 35 10.02 -3.97 -7.09
CA SER A 35 8.58 -3.71 -7.04
C SER A 35 7.71 -4.95 -7.26
N GLN A 36 8.30 -6.03 -7.76
CA GLN A 36 7.60 -7.31 -7.97
C GLN A 36 7.27 -8.01 -6.65
N PRO A 37 6.17 -8.78 -6.58
CA PRO A 37 5.91 -9.68 -5.46
C PRO A 37 7.05 -10.71 -5.30
N VAL A 38 7.37 -11.04 -4.05
CA VAL A 38 8.48 -11.95 -3.72
C VAL A 38 7.97 -13.32 -3.25
N VAL A 39 8.68 -14.37 -3.66
CA VAL A 39 8.64 -15.71 -3.05
C VAL A 39 9.90 -15.83 -2.22
N VAL A 40 9.78 -16.06 -0.91
CA VAL A 40 10.93 -16.04 0.00
C VAL A 40 11.18 -17.44 0.55
N VAL A 41 12.32 -18.03 0.23
CA VAL A 41 12.71 -19.36 0.72
C VAL A 41 13.86 -19.18 1.70
N ALA A 42 13.64 -19.52 2.97
CA ALA A 42 14.70 -19.49 3.98
C ALA A 42 15.14 -20.91 4.32
N ILE A 43 16.45 -21.12 4.51
CA ILE A 43 17.00 -22.39 4.98
C ILE A 43 17.68 -22.21 6.34
N VAL A 44 17.34 -23.09 7.28
CA VAL A 44 17.87 -23.10 8.65
C VAL A 44 18.27 -24.52 9.03
N GLY A 45 19.28 -24.65 9.88
CA GLY A 45 19.76 -25.94 10.37
C GLY A 45 21.15 -25.80 10.97
N LEU A 46 21.62 -26.90 11.56
CA LEU A 46 22.95 -26.95 12.19
C LEU A 46 24.05 -26.48 11.22
N TYR A 47 25.13 -25.95 11.77
CA TYR A 47 26.34 -25.67 11.00
C TYR A 47 26.84 -26.94 10.29
N ARG A 48 27.45 -26.77 9.10
CA ARG A 48 28.04 -27.88 8.29
C ARG A 48 27.09 -28.95 7.76
N THR A 49 25.83 -28.60 7.52
CA THR A 49 24.83 -29.54 6.98
C THR A 49 24.55 -29.34 5.47
N GLY A 50 25.34 -28.50 4.79
CA GLY A 50 25.22 -28.26 3.35
C GLY A 50 24.03 -27.39 2.94
N LYS A 51 23.63 -26.43 3.78
CA LYS A 51 22.53 -25.47 3.54
C LYS A 51 22.78 -24.61 2.31
N SER A 52 23.89 -23.89 2.30
CA SER A 52 24.31 -22.98 1.23
C SER A 52 24.37 -23.67 -0.13
N TYR A 53 24.77 -24.95 -0.16
CA TYR A 53 24.75 -25.77 -1.38
C TYR A 53 23.33 -25.95 -1.94
N LEU A 54 22.33 -26.27 -1.10
CA LEU A 54 20.94 -26.37 -1.56
C LEU A 54 20.40 -25.02 -2.05
N MET A 55 20.81 -23.92 -1.42
CA MET A 55 20.40 -22.57 -1.85
C MET A 55 21.02 -22.17 -3.19
N ASN A 56 22.28 -22.52 -3.44
CA ASN A 56 22.90 -22.32 -4.76
C ASN A 56 22.13 -23.09 -5.84
N ARG A 57 21.75 -24.36 -5.56
CA ARG A 57 20.92 -25.16 -6.48
C ARG A 57 19.56 -24.52 -6.74
N LEU A 58 18.91 -23.92 -5.75
CA LEU A 58 17.67 -23.15 -5.93
C LEU A 58 17.88 -21.86 -6.76
N ALA A 59 19.05 -21.25 -6.69
CA ALA A 59 19.43 -20.14 -7.57
C ALA A 59 19.72 -20.58 -9.01
N GLY A 60 19.76 -21.90 -9.27
CA GLY A 60 20.15 -22.47 -10.57
C GLY A 60 21.64 -22.35 -10.86
N GLN A 61 22.47 -22.19 -9.82
CA GLN A 61 23.92 -22.01 -9.93
C GLN A 61 24.66 -23.02 -9.05
N ASN A 62 25.93 -23.30 -9.36
CA ASN A 62 26.79 -24.12 -8.50
C ASN A 62 27.52 -23.26 -7.44
N HIS A 63 27.77 -22.00 -7.79
CA HIS A 63 28.47 -21.00 -6.99
C HIS A 63 27.50 -19.89 -6.58
N GLY A 64 27.79 -19.22 -5.47
CA GLY A 64 26.95 -18.14 -4.96
C GLY A 64 27.17 -17.90 -3.48
N PHE A 65 26.35 -18.52 -2.63
CA PHE A 65 26.60 -18.57 -1.19
C PHE A 65 27.86 -19.40 -0.95
N SER A 66 28.80 -18.84 -0.19
CA SER A 66 30.10 -19.45 0.10
C SER A 66 29.93 -20.82 0.76
N LEU A 67 30.55 -21.85 0.18
CA LEU A 67 30.60 -23.19 0.76
C LEU A 67 31.88 -23.33 1.59
N GLY A 68 31.75 -23.54 2.90
CA GLY A 68 32.91 -23.79 3.75
C GLY A 68 33.25 -25.27 3.85
N SER A 69 34.52 -25.60 3.66
CA SER A 69 35.08 -26.95 3.80
C SER A 69 35.83 -27.19 5.12
N THR A 70 36.07 -26.14 5.92
CA THR A 70 36.81 -26.18 7.17
C THR A 70 35.92 -26.51 8.38
N VAL A 71 36.41 -26.37 9.62
CA VAL A 71 35.57 -26.50 10.83
C VAL A 71 34.89 -25.18 11.23
N GLN A 72 35.46 -24.03 10.86
CA GLN A 72 35.00 -22.66 11.21
C GLN A 72 33.79 -22.16 10.42
N SER A 73 32.66 -21.85 11.08
CA SER A 73 31.44 -21.37 10.39
C SER A 73 31.70 -20.25 9.37
N GLU A 74 31.17 -20.38 8.15
CA GLU A 74 31.34 -19.36 7.10
C GLU A 74 30.22 -18.31 7.11
N THR A 75 28.96 -18.77 7.10
CA THR A 75 27.80 -17.88 7.06
C THR A 75 27.55 -17.29 8.44
N LYS A 76 27.72 -15.97 8.60
CA LYS A 76 27.33 -15.20 9.79
C LYS A 76 26.08 -14.36 9.50
N GLY A 77 25.10 -14.39 10.39
CA GLY A 77 23.81 -13.72 10.22
C GLY A 77 22.89 -14.36 9.16
N ILE A 78 22.16 -13.53 8.41
CA ILE A 78 21.24 -13.96 7.34
C ILE A 78 21.71 -13.33 6.03
N TRP A 79 21.96 -14.16 5.02
CA TRP A 79 22.36 -13.75 3.68
C TRP A 79 21.19 -13.89 2.71
N MET A 80 21.08 -12.94 1.78
CA MET A 80 20.03 -12.95 0.76
C MET A 80 20.60 -13.04 -0.65
N TRP A 81 19.84 -13.70 -1.53
CA TRP A 81 20.08 -13.69 -2.97
C TRP A 81 18.75 -13.54 -3.71
N CYS A 82 18.60 -12.44 -4.46
CA CYS A 82 17.39 -12.16 -5.24
C CYS A 82 17.63 -12.53 -6.70
N VAL A 83 16.84 -13.47 -7.22
CA VAL A 83 16.90 -13.94 -8.61
C VAL A 83 15.49 -13.91 -9.25
N PRO A 84 15.37 -13.77 -10.58
CA PRO A 84 14.08 -13.94 -11.25
C PRO A 84 13.48 -15.30 -10.94
N HIS A 85 12.19 -15.36 -10.63
CA HIS A 85 11.57 -16.64 -10.28
C HIS A 85 11.46 -17.56 -11.52
N PRO A 86 12.01 -18.79 -11.52
CA PRO A 86 12.11 -19.64 -12.70
C PRO A 86 10.76 -19.97 -13.36
N SER A 87 9.72 -20.19 -12.55
CA SER A 87 8.38 -20.59 -13.02
C SER A 87 7.31 -19.49 -12.96
N LYS A 88 7.64 -18.27 -12.48
CA LYS A 88 6.67 -17.18 -12.24
C LYS A 88 7.22 -15.87 -12.81
N PRO A 89 6.87 -15.48 -14.05
CA PRO A 89 7.58 -14.44 -14.80
C PRO A 89 7.52 -13.02 -14.19
N ASN A 90 6.56 -12.75 -13.31
CA ASN A 90 6.38 -11.46 -12.64
C ASN A 90 6.72 -11.50 -11.14
N HIS A 91 7.51 -12.48 -10.70
CA HIS A 91 7.92 -12.63 -9.31
C HIS A 91 9.43 -12.69 -9.18
N THR A 92 9.93 -12.25 -8.03
CA THR A 92 11.32 -12.43 -7.64
C THR A 92 11.40 -13.55 -6.60
N LEU A 93 12.34 -14.48 -6.78
CA LEU A 93 12.69 -15.49 -5.80
C LEU A 93 13.80 -14.92 -4.89
N VAL A 94 13.52 -14.83 -3.59
CA VAL A 94 14.47 -14.38 -2.57
C VAL A 94 14.90 -15.59 -1.76
N LEU A 95 16.18 -15.92 -1.83
CA LEU A 95 16.79 -17.03 -1.11
C LEU A 95 17.48 -16.47 0.14
N LEU A 96 17.11 -16.97 1.31
CA LEU A 96 17.71 -16.59 2.60
C LEU A 96 18.52 -17.76 3.17
N ASP A 97 19.85 -17.67 3.10
CA ASP A 97 20.76 -18.63 3.75
C ASP A 97 21.14 -18.11 5.13
N THR A 98 20.93 -18.93 6.16
CA THR A 98 21.21 -18.51 7.53
C THR A 98 22.50 -19.10 8.06
N GLU A 99 23.07 -18.39 9.03
CA GLU A 99 24.08 -18.91 9.92
C GLU A 99 23.68 -20.26 10.52
N GLY A 100 24.67 -21.13 10.72
CA GLY A 100 24.48 -22.45 11.31
C GLY A 100 24.16 -22.38 12.79
N LEU A 101 23.11 -23.09 13.20
CA LEU A 101 22.75 -23.24 14.61
C LEU A 101 23.79 -24.07 15.36
N GLY A 102 24.07 -23.73 16.62
CA GLY A 102 24.94 -24.50 17.51
C GLY A 102 26.42 -24.47 17.15
N ASP A 103 26.88 -23.40 16.49
CA ASP A 103 28.29 -23.17 16.21
C ASP A 103 29.07 -22.90 17.50
N VAL A 104 30.11 -23.72 17.75
CA VAL A 104 30.88 -23.76 19.01
C VAL A 104 31.72 -22.50 19.22
N GLU A 105 32.05 -21.78 18.14
CA GLU A 105 32.77 -20.51 18.21
C GLU A 105 31.89 -19.35 18.68
N LYS A 106 30.57 -19.56 18.85
CA LYS A 106 29.64 -18.57 19.38
C LYS A 106 29.67 -18.52 20.90
N GLY A 107 29.75 -17.31 21.45
CA GLY A 107 29.66 -17.07 22.88
C GLY A 107 28.24 -17.13 23.47
N ASP A 108 27.20 -16.76 22.71
CA ASP A 108 25.79 -16.71 23.18
C ASP A 108 24.83 -17.43 22.19
N PRO A 109 24.08 -18.45 22.64
CA PRO A 109 23.07 -19.14 21.83
C PRO A 109 21.81 -18.31 21.53
N LYS A 110 21.56 -17.16 22.18
CA LYS A 110 20.32 -16.38 21.99
C LYS A 110 20.10 -15.91 20.55
N ASN A 111 21.17 -15.56 19.83
CA ASN A 111 21.03 -15.11 18.44
C ASN A 111 20.61 -16.24 17.49
N ASP A 112 20.82 -17.50 17.84
CA ASP A 112 20.34 -18.63 17.05
C ASP A 112 18.80 -18.68 17.04
N SER A 113 18.17 -18.45 18.19
CA SER A 113 16.72 -18.40 18.31
C SER A 113 16.13 -17.20 17.53
N TRP A 114 16.81 -16.05 17.55
CA TRP A 114 16.38 -14.88 16.74
C TRP A 114 16.55 -15.09 15.24
N ILE A 115 17.67 -15.67 14.79
CA ILE A 115 17.87 -16.01 13.38
C ILE A 115 16.81 -17.01 12.92
N PHE A 116 16.47 -18.00 13.75
CA PHE A 116 15.39 -18.94 13.49
C PHE A 116 14.04 -18.23 13.36
N ALA A 117 13.68 -17.37 14.31
CA ALA A 117 12.42 -16.62 14.29
C ALA A 117 12.32 -15.68 13.08
N LEU A 118 13.39 -14.95 12.74
CA LEU A 118 13.46 -14.07 11.57
C LEU A 118 13.29 -14.87 10.26
N ALA A 119 13.93 -16.03 10.15
CA ALA A 119 13.78 -16.90 8.97
C ALA A 119 12.32 -17.37 8.79
N VAL A 120 11.62 -17.69 9.88
CA VAL A 120 10.19 -18.02 9.84
C VAL A 120 9.34 -16.81 9.43
N LEU A 121 9.55 -15.64 10.06
CA LEU A 121 8.77 -14.43 9.80
C LEU A 121 8.91 -13.92 8.37
N LEU A 122 10.12 -13.95 7.82
CA LEU A 122 10.43 -13.39 6.51
C LEU A 122 10.08 -14.33 5.35
N SER A 123 10.07 -15.65 5.57
CA SER A 123 9.88 -16.63 4.50
C SER A 123 8.42 -16.95 4.18
N SER A 124 8.18 -17.41 2.96
CA SER A 124 6.96 -18.09 2.51
C SER A 124 7.13 -19.61 2.48
N SER A 125 8.38 -20.10 2.39
CA SER A 125 8.74 -21.49 2.57
C SER A 125 9.98 -21.60 3.45
N PHE A 126 9.87 -22.37 4.52
CA PHE A 126 10.90 -22.54 5.53
C PHE A 126 11.49 -23.95 5.42
N VAL A 127 12.76 -24.01 5.06
CA VAL A 127 13.50 -25.25 4.88
C VAL A 127 14.30 -25.52 6.14
N TYR A 128 13.93 -26.56 6.88
CA TYR A 128 14.76 -27.07 7.97
C TYR A 128 15.67 -28.18 7.43
N ASN A 129 16.99 -28.03 7.58
CA ASN A 129 18.00 -28.93 7.03
C ASN A 129 18.76 -29.66 8.15
N SER A 130 18.69 -30.99 8.14
CA SER A 130 19.35 -31.86 9.11
C SER A 130 20.10 -33.00 8.41
N MET A 131 20.99 -33.68 9.13
CA MET A 131 21.73 -34.84 8.63
C MET A 131 21.10 -36.16 9.09
N SER A 132 21.36 -37.21 8.33
CA SER A 132 21.07 -38.61 8.60
C SER A 132 19.58 -38.95 8.67
N THR A 133 18.94 -38.81 9.82
CA THR A 133 17.59 -39.35 10.09
C THR A 133 16.82 -38.46 11.05
N ILE A 134 15.49 -38.48 10.98
CA ILE A 134 14.62 -37.83 11.98
C ILE A 134 14.53 -38.73 13.22
N ASN A 135 15.51 -38.59 14.11
CA ASN A 135 15.56 -39.29 15.40
C ASN A 135 15.14 -38.36 16.55
N HIS A 136 15.20 -38.84 17.80
CA HIS A 136 14.81 -38.03 18.96
C HIS A 136 15.68 -36.76 19.09
N GLN A 137 16.98 -36.88 18.85
CA GLN A 137 17.92 -35.75 18.91
C GLN A 137 17.61 -34.68 17.86
N ALA A 138 17.23 -35.08 16.64
CA ALA A 138 16.81 -34.15 15.59
C ALA A 138 15.53 -33.40 15.97
N LEU A 139 14.62 -34.03 16.72
CA LEU A 139 13.42 -33.39 17.25
C LEU A 139 13.71 -32.50 18.46
N GLU A 140 14.68 -32.85 19.31
CA GLU A 140 15.17 -31.95 20.38
C GLU A 140 15.83 -30.70 19.81
N GLN A 141 16.55 -30.83 18.70
CA GLN A 141 17.11 -29.69 17.96
C GLN A 141 16.05 -28.77 17.33
N LEU A 142 14.78 -29.19 17.32
CA LEU A 142 13.64 -28.35 16.95
C LEU A 142 13.01 -27.64 18.16
N GLN A 143 13.67 -27.63 19.32
CA GLN A 143 13.27 -26.80 20.45
C GLN A 143 13.12 -25.31 20.06
N TYR A 144 13.88 -24.81 19.09
CA TYR A 144 13.69 -23.47 18.53
C TYR A 144 12.26 -23.20 18.03
N VAL A 145 11.56 -24.23 17.54
CA VAL A 145 10.15 -24.10 17.13
C VAL A 145 9.23 -23.88 18.34
N THR A 146 9.57 -24.47 19.49
CA THR A 146 8.81 -24.30 20.73
C THR A 146 9.02 -22.91 21.34
N GLU A 147 10.19 -22.29 21.10
CA GLU A 147 10.50 -20.92 21.54
C GLU A 147 9.79 -19.86 20.68
N LEU A 148 9.26 -20.20 19.50
CA LEU A 148 8.58 -19.24 18.62
C LEU A 148 7.41 -18.52 19.30
N THR A 149 6.70 -19.17 20.22
CA THR A 149 5.61 -18.54 20.97
C THR A 149 6.09 -17.46 21.94
N GLU A 150 7.36 -17.51 22.35
CA GLU A 150 7.99 -16.49 23.19
C GLU A 150 8.66 -15.40 22.35
N LEU A 151 9.09 -15.74 21.14
CA LEU A 151 9.88 -14.88 20.24
C LEU A 151 9.04 -14.19 19.15
N ILE A 152 7.78 -14.55 18.97
CA ILE A 152 6.90 -13.96 17.96
C ILE A 152 5.54 -13.66 18.60
N ARG A 153 5.03 -12.45 18.36
CA ARG A 153 3.64 -12.08 18.69
C ARG A 153 2.81 -11.91 17.43
N ALA A 154 1.61 -12.49 17.44
CA ALA A 154 0.63 -12.24 16.39
C ALA A 154 -0.02 -10.87 16.58
N LYS A 155 -0.45 -10.55 17.81
CA LYS A 155 -1.14 -9.30 18.17
C LYS A 155 -0.34 -8.44 19.13
N SER A 156 -0.63 -7.14 19.12
CA SER A 156 0.01 -6.12 19.95
C SER A 156 -0.58 -6.04 21.36
N SER A 157 -1.87 -6.33 21.51
CA SER A 157 -2.59 -6.38 22.79
C SER A 157 -3.27 -7.73 23.01
N PRO A 158 -2.86 -8.53 24.01
CA PRO A 158 -3.61 -9.72 24.40
C PRO A 158 -4.88 -9.28 25.14
N SER A 159 -6.06 -9.50 24.54
CA SER A 159 -7.31 -9.33 25.29
C SER A 159 -7.57 -10.56 26.16
N PRO A 160 -8.18 -10.42 27.36
CA PRO A 160 -8.38 -11.55 28.28
C PRO A 160 -9.33 -12.64 27.74
N GLU A 161 -10.09 -12.33 26.70
CA GLU A 161 -11.11 -13.21 26.08
C GLU A 161 -10.63 -13.87 24.78
N GLU A 162 -9.44 -13.52 24.28
CA GLU A 162 -8.90 -14.05 23.01
C GLU A 162 -8.07 -15.32 23.18
N VAL A 163 -8.16 -16.17 22.15
CA VAL A 163 -7.39 -17.41 21.99
C VAL A 163 -5.89 -17.08 21.97
N GLU A 164 -5.03 -17.99 22.44
CA GLU A 164 -3.56 -17.83 22.41
C GLU A 164 -3.04 -17.29 21.06
N ASP A 165 -2.04 -16.39 21.07
CA ASP A 165 -1.39 -15.83 19.86
C ASP A 165 -0.94 -16.93 18.87
N SER A 166 -0.56 -18.08 19.41
CA SER A 166 -0.16 -19.30 18.70
C SER A 166 -1.23 -19.81 17.74
N SER A 167 -2.51 -19.54 18.03
CA SER A 167 -3.65 -19.97 17.24
C SER A 167 -3.74 -19.28 15.88
N GLU A 168 -3.11 -18.10 15.74
CA GLU A 168 -3.12 -17.29 14.54
C GLU A 168 -1.88 -17.51 13.65
N PHE A 169 -0.85 -18.23 14.14
CA PHE A 169 0.41 -18.46 13.43
C PHE A 169 0.23 -19.08 12.05
N VAL A 170 -0.72 -20.01 11.92
CA VAL A 170 -1.05 -20.70 10.67
C VAL A 170 -1.43 -19.75 9.51
N SER A 171 -1.92 -18.54 9.80
CA SER A 171 -2.29 -17.57 8.75
C SER A 171 -1.08 -16.98 8.02
N PHE A 172 0.08 -16.91 8.68
CA PHE A 172 1.24 -16.17 8.18
C PHE A 172 2.55 -16.95 8.20
N PHE A 173 2.59 -18.08 8.91
CA PHE A 173 3.75 -18.96 8.92
C PHE A 173 3.97 -19.60 7.54
N PRO A 174 5.23 -19.82 7.16
CA PRO A 174 5.60 -20.40 5.88
C PRO A 174 5.18 -21.86 5.77
N ASP A 175 5.22 -22.41 4.56
CA ASP A 175 5.19 -23.87 4.38
C ASP A 175 6.48 -24.47 4.95
N PHE A 176 6.39 -25.55 5.75
CA PHE A 176 7.54 -26.22 6.36
C PHE A 176 8.07 -27.33 5.46
N ILE A 177 9.37 -27.30 5.15
CA ILE A 177 10.05 -28.31 4.35
C ILE A 177 11.20 -28.89 5.16
N TRP A 178 11.15 -30.18 5.49
CA TRP A 178 12.27 -30.87 6.13
C TRP A 178 13.15 -31.53 5.07
N THR A 179 14.41 -31.12 4.99
CA THR A 179 15.44 -31.72 4.15
C THR A 179 16.37 -32.57 5.02
N VAL A 180 16.40 -33.87 4.74
CA VAL A 180 17.20 -34.85 5.48
C VAL A 180 18.35 -35.32 4.60
N ARG A 181 19.56 -34.87 4.91
CA ARG A 181 20.78 -35.10 4.13
C ARG A 181 21.45 -36.41 4.53
N ASP A 182 22.20 -37.02 3.62
CA ASP A 182 22.92 -38.29 3.83
C ASP A 182 22.01 -39.39 4.40
N PHE A 183 20.80 -39.51 3.85
CA PHE A 183 19.81 -40.49 4.27
C PHE A 183 20.23 -41.89 3.83
N THR A 184 20.28 -42.83 4.79
CA THR A 184 20.79 -44.20 4.57
C THR A 184 19.74 -45.29 4.79
N LEU A 185 18.53 -44.94 5.23
CA LEU A 185 17.48 -45.91 5.54
C LEU A 185 16.64 -46.24 4.30
N GLU A 186 16.02 -47.41 4.30
CA GLU A 186 14.93 -47.71 3.37
C GLU A 186 13.63 -47.07 3.88
N LEU A 187 12.92 -46.35 3.01
CA LEU A 187 11.61 -45.78 3.31
C LEU A 187 10.53 -46.87 3.35
N LYS A 188 10.56 -47.69 4.41
CA LYS A 188 9.58 -48.74 4.67
C LYS A 188 9.05 -48.64 6.10
N LEU A 189 7.73 -48.76 6.25
CA LEU A 189 7.06 -48.85 7.55
C LEU A 189 6.17 -50.08 7.55
N ASN A 190 6.32 -50.95 8.55
CA ASN A 190 5.61 -52.24 8.64
C ASN A 190 5.73 -53.09 7.36
N GLY A 191 6.92 -53.09 6.75
CA GLY A 191 7.20 -53.83 5.51
C GLY A 191 6.62 -53.21 4.22
N ARG A 192 5.87 -52.11 4.31
CA ARG A 192 5.32 -51.39 3.15
C ARG A 192 6.20 -50.21 2.77
N PRO A 193 6.46 -49.97 1.48
CA PRO A 193 7.14 -48.75 1.04
C PRO A 193 6.28 -47.53 1.40
N ILE A 194 6.94 -46.48 1.87
CA ILE A 194 6.30 -45.20 2.21
C ILE A 194 7.01 -44.07 1.45
N THR A 195 6.30 -42.95 1.32
CA THR A 195 6.85 -41.69 0.80
C THR A 195 7.68 -40.96 1.86
N GLU A 196 8.47 -39.98 1.44
CA GLU A 196 9.21 -39.10 2.36
C GLU A 196 8.26 -38.33 3.28
N ASP A 197 7.09 -37.92 2.76
CA ASP A 197 6.08 -37.20 3.53
C ASP A 197 5.46 -38.09 4.60
N GLU A 198 5.16 -39.35 4.28
CA GLU A 198 4.69 -40.33 5.27
C GLU A 198 5.76 -40.62 6.34
N TYR A 199 7.05 -40.59 5.98
CA TYR A 199 8.14 -40.71 6.94
C TYR A 199 8.15 -39.54 7.93
N LEU A 200 8.00 -38.30 7.45
CA LEU A 200 7.89 -37.11 8.28
C LEU A 200 6.64 -37.14 9.18
N GLU A 201 5.46 -37.41 8.61
CA GLU A 201 4.22 -37.45 9.40
C GLU A 201 4.29 -38.56 10.46
N ASN A 202 4.95 -39.68 10.17
CA ASN A 202 5.20 -40.71 11.18
C ASN A 202 6.14 -40.24 12.30
N ALA A 203 7.17 -39.45 12.00
CA ALA A 203 8.07 -38.89 13.02
C ALA A 203 7.38 -37.84 13.90
N LEU A 204 6.39 -37.12 13.36
CA LEU A 204 5.59 -36.09 14.03
C LEU A 204 4.37 -36.62 14.78
N LYS A 205 4.08 -37.93 14.71
CA LYS A 205 3.03 -38.55 15.54
C LYS A 205 3.31 -38.34 17.02
N LEU A 206 2.28 -37.97 17.75
CA LEU A 206 2.38 -37.76 19.19
C LEU A 206 2.53 -39.10 19.91
N VAL A 207 3.43 -39.15 20.87
CA VAL A 207 3.66 -40.33 21.69
C VAL A 207 2.63 -40.37 22.81
N PRO A 208 1.88 -41.47 23.00
CA PRO A 208 0.90 -41.57 24.08
C PRO A 208 1.60 -41.61 25.44
N GLY A 209 1.07 -40.85 26.39
CA GLY A 209 1.60 -40.79 27.75
C GLY A 209 1.44 -39.40 28.35
N ARG A 210 1.42 -39.33 29.69
CA ARG A 210 1.29 -38.07 30.44
C ARG A 210 2.53 -37.73 31.27
N ASN A 211 3.60 -38.51 31.13
CA ASN A 211 4.82 -38.23 31.89
C ASN A 211 5.52 -36.97 31.32
N PRO A 212 6.31 -36.23 32.13
CA PRO A 212 6.94 -34.99 31.68
C PRO A 212 7.87 -35.17 30.46
N LYS A 213 8.57 -36.30 30.37
CA LYS A 213 9.46 -36.61 29.23
C LYS A 213 8.70 -36.75 27.90
N VAL A 214 7.52 -37.38 27.93
CA VAL A 214 6.64 -37.53 26.76
C VAL A 214 6.03 -36.17 26.40
N GLN A 215 5.67 -35.34 27.38
CA GLN A 215 5.19 -33.99 27.12
C GLN A 215 6.26 -33.13 26.44
N MET A 216 7.50 -33.12 26.96
CA MET A 216 8.63 -32.41 26.34
C MET A 216 8.92 -32.92 24.93
N SER A 217 8.84 -34.24 24.70
CA SER A 217 9.03 -34.82 23.37
C SER A 217 7.89 -34.43 22.40
N ASN A 218 6.65 -34.36 22.87
CA ASN A 218 5.49 -34.01 22.05
C ASN A 218 5.41 -32.52 21.72
N LEU A 219 5.95 -31.64 22.57
CA LEU A 219 5.88 -30.19 22.36
C LEU A 219 6.38 -29.73 20.98
N PRO A 220 7.60 -30.06 20.51
CA PRO A 220 8.05 -29.67 19.17
C PRO A 220 7.17 -30.27 18.06
N ARG A 221 6.67 -31.50 18.24
CA ARG A 221 5.75 -32.13 17.28
C ARG A 221 4.44 -31.38 17.18
N GLU A 222 3.89 -30.95 18.31
CA GLU A 222 2.67 -30.16 18.39
C GLU A 222 2.88 -28.81 17.72
N CYS A 223 3.93 -28.07 18.08
CA CYS A 223 4.23 -26.78 17.47
C CYS A 223 4.38 -26.88 15.94
N ILE A 224 5.12 -27.88 15.42
CA ILE A 224 5.25 -28.08 13.97
C ILE A 224 3.90 -28.38 13.32
N ARG A 225 3.06 -29.19 13.98
CA ARG A 225 1.75 -29.56 13.44
C ARG A 225 0.75 -28.41 13.44
N HIS A 226 0.80 -27.56 14.45
CA HIS A 226 -0.14 -26.46 14.66
C HIS A 226 0.28 -25.17 13.94
N PHE A 227 1.57 -24.84 13.92
CA PHE A 227 2.03 -23.54 13.42
C PHE A 227 2.19 -23.52 11.89
N PHE A 228 2.62 -24.62 11.28
CA PHE A 228 2.91 -24.65 9.85
C PHE A 228 1.74 -25.23 9.05
N PRO A 229 1.19 -24.48 8.07
CA PRO A 229 -0.01 -24.88 7.32
C PRO A 229 0.23 -26.12 6.44
N LYS A 230 1.43 -26.25 5.89
CA LYS A 230 1.85 -27.40 5.10
C LYS A 230 3.20 -27.90 5.57
N ARG A 231 3.40 -29.21 5.42
CA ARG A 231 4.62 -29.92 5.78
C ARG A 231 5.01 -30.80 4.60
N LYS A 232 6.28 -30.75 4.20
CA LYS A 232 6.87 -31.52 3.10
C LYS A 232 8.20 -32.10 3.56
N CYS A 233 8.55 -33.28 3.08
CA CYS A 233 9.83 -33.92 3.37
C CYS A 233 10.59 -34.24 2.09
N PHE A 234 11.90 -34.08 2.14
CA PHE A 234 12.83 -34.56 1.12
C PHE A 234 13.99 -35.26 1.80
N VAL A 235 14.28 -36.48 1.36
CA VAL A 235 15.50 -37.20 1.74
C VAL A 235 16.51 -37.09 0.61
N PHE A 236 17.77 -36.92 0.98
CA PHE A 236 18.87 -36.84 0.03
C PHE A 236 19.89 -37.91 0.36
N ASP A 237 20.24 -38.70 -0.63
CA ASP A 237 21.37 -39.62 -0.56
C ASP A 237 22.67 -38.79 -0.49
N ARG A 238 23.76 -39.46 -0.14
CA ARG A 238 25.06 -38.78 -0.04
C ARG A 238 25.49 -38.28 -1.44
N PRO A 239 25.96 -37.02 -1.59
CA PRO A 239 26.28 -36.46 -2.90
C PRO A 239 27.36 -37.24 -3.66
N THR A 240 28.36 -37.73 -2.93
CA THR A 240 29.47 -38.55 -3.43
C THR A 240 30.09 -39.31 -2.26
N ASN A 241 30.69 -40.47 -2.54
CA ASN A 241 31.45 -41.25 -1.55
C ASN A 241 32.91 -40.79 -1.43
N ASP A 242 33.39 -39.99 -2.39
CA ASP A 242 34.74 -39.43 -2.38
C ASP A 242 34.83 -38.22 -1.44
N LYS A 243 35.74 -38.28 -0.47
CA LYS A 243 35.92 -37.23 0.54
C LYS A 243 36.48 -35.94 -0.04
N GLU A 244 37.39 -36.02 -1.01
CA GLU A 244 38.03 -34.85 -1.61
C GLU A 244 37.04 -34.10 -2.50
N LEU A 245 36.22 -34.84 -3.26
CA LEU A 245 35.12 -34.26 -4.03
C LEU A 245 34.06 -33.65 -3.11
N LEU A 246 33.71 -34.31 -2.00
CA LEU A 246 32.74 -33.77 -1.05
C LEU A 246 33.22 -32.47 -0.38
N ALA A 247 34.51 -32.37 -0.06
CA ALA A 247 35.10 -31.16 0.50
C ALA A 247 35.13 -29.99 -0.52
N ASN A 248 35.22 -30.30 -1.81
CA ASN A 248 35.25 -29.33 -2.91
C ASN A 248 33.97 -29.37 -3.76
N ILE A 249 32.82 -29.67 -3.14
CA ILE A 249 31.56 -29.96 -3.85
C ILE A 249 31.11 -28.83 -4.79
N GLU A 250 31.53 -27.60 -4.53
CA GLU A 250 31.28 -26.43 -5.40
C GLU A 250 31.86 -26.58 -6.81
N ASN A 251 33.01 -27.26 -6.91
CA ASN A 251 33.76 -27.43 -8.16
C ASN A 251 33.52 -28.81 -8.80
N VAL A 252 32.67 -29.64 -8.18
CA VAL A 252 32.35 -30.98 -8.69
C VAL A 252 31.34 -30.87 -9.82
N THR A 253 31.62 -31.54 -10.94
CA THR A 253 30.70 -31.60 -12.08
C THR A 253 29.50 -32.50 -11.78
N GLU A 254 28.35 -32.24 -12.39
CA GLU A 254 27.13 -33.03 -12.13
C GLU A 254 27.34 -34.52 -12.43
N THR A 255 28.14 -34.88 -13.43
CA THR A 255 28.47 -36.27 -13.77
C THR A 255 29.22 -37.05 -12.68
N GLN A 256 29.84 -36.34 -11.72
CA GLN A 256 30.58 -36.94 -10.61
C GLN A 256 29.73 -37.10 -9.34
N LEU A 257 28.52 -36.55 -9.33
CA LEU A 257 27.57 -36.71 -8.23
C LEU A 257 26.76 -37.99 -8.41
N ASP A 258 26.29 -38.54 -7.30
CA ASP A 258 25.37 -39.68 -7.33
C ASP A 258 24.10 -39.35 -8.17
N PRO A 259 23.72 -40.18 -9.14
CA PRO A 259 22.57 -39.89 -10.02
C PRO A 259 21.25 -39.74 -9.25
N LYS A 260 21.05 -40.51 -8.18
CA LYS A 260 19.82 -40.43 -7.36
C LYS A 260 19.81 -39.14 -6.55
N PHE A 261 20.96 -38.71 -6.03
CA PHE A 261 21.08 -37.39 -5.40
C PHE A 261 20.75 -36.23 -6.36
N GLN A 262 21.19 -36.30 -7.61
CA GLN A 262 20.86 -35.31 -8.63
C GLN A 262 19.35 -35.24 -8.90
N GLU A 263 18.71 -36.40 -9.02
CA GLU A 263 17.25 -36.49 -9.17
C GLU A 263 16.51 -35.90 -7.97
N GLN A 264 16.95 -36.22 -6.75
CA GLN A 264 16.37 -35.69 -5.51
C GLN A 264 16.48 -34.16 -5.44
N ILE A 265 17.63 -33.57 -5.80
CA ILE A 265 17.80 -32.10 -5.89
C ILE A 265 16.84 -31.51 -6.91
N LYS A 266 16.75 -32.11 -8.09
CA LYS A 266 15.87 -31.60 -9.15
C LYS A 266 14.41 -31.62 -8.69
N ASN A 267 13.99 -32.68 -8.01
CA ASN A 267 12.65 -32.80 -7.46
C ASN A 267 12.39 -31.76 -6.36
N PHE A 268 13.35 -31.55 -5.46
CA PHE A 268 13.29 -30.49 -4.44
C PHE A 268 13.15 -29.09 -5.08
N CYS A 269 14.02 -28.74 -6.03
CA CYS A 269 13.97 -27.43 -6.68
C CYS A 269 12.66 -27.24 -7.46
N SER A 270 12.23 -28.26 -8.21
CA SER A 270 10.97 -28.23 -8.96
C SER A 270 9.76 -28.06 -8.04
N TYR A 271 9.76 -28.70 -6.87
CA TYR A 271 8.72 -28.52 -5.86
C TYR A 271 8.72 -27.09 -5.34
N VAL A 272 9.87 -26.55 -4.93
CA VAL A 272 9.96 -25.18 -4.42
C VAL A 272 9.47 -24.18 -5.47
N PHE A 273 9.92 -24.30 -6.73
CA PHE A 273 9.49 -23.37 -7.79
C PHE A 273 8.01 -23.49 -8.15
N SER A 274 7.38 -24.66 -7.98
CA SER A 274 5.97 -24.85 -8.31
C SER A 274 5.02 -24.57 -7.16
N GLN A 275 5.41 -24.91 -5.93
CA GLN A 275 4.53 -24.91 -4.75
C GLN A 275 4.77 -23.75 -3.79
N ALA A 276 5.98 -23.19 -3.74
CA ALA A 276 6.26 -22.07 -2.83
C ALA A 276 5.35 -20.89 -3.17
N ARG A 277 4.62 -20.42 -2.16
CA ARG A 277 3.65 -19.32 -2.30
C ARG A 277 4.37 -17.98 -2.34
N THR A 278 3.73 -16.98 -2.92
CA THR A 278 4.16 -15.59 -2.75
C THR A 278 4.05 -15.23 -1.28
N LYS A 279 5.03 -14.51 -0.72
CA LYS A 279 4.97 -14.06 0.67
C LYS A 279 3.81 -13.08 0.81
N THR A 280 2.94 -13.34 1.77
CA THR A 280 1.81 -12.49 2.12
C THR A 280 1.86 -12.14 3.60
N LEU A 281 1.35 -10.95 3.93
CA LEU A 281 0.95 -10.58 5.29
C LEU A 281 -0.54 -10.89 5.46
N ARG A 282 -1.09 -10.55 6.63
CA ARG A 282 -2.54 -10.60 6.88
C ARG A 282 -3.31 -9.82 5.82
N GLU A 283 -4.58 -10.18 5.64
CA GLU A 283 -5.50 -9.53 4.71
C GLU A 283 -5.08 -9.69 3.23
N GLY A 284 -4.20 -10.66 2.95
CA GLY A 284 -3.76 -11.00 1.59
C GLY A 284 -2.77 -10.03 0.97
N ILE A 285 -2.14 -9.17 1.78
CA ILE A 285 -1.19 -8.16 1.31
C ILE A 285 0.06 -8.87 0.79
N MET A 286 0.27 -8.84 -0.53
CA MET A 286 1.47 -9.41 -1.15
C MET A 286 2.72 -8.61 -0.78
N VAL A 287 3.78 -9.29 -0.36
CA VAL A 287 5.05 -8.66 -0.03
C VAL A 287 5.85 -8.46 -1.31
N THR A 288 6.29 -7.23 -1.54
CA THR A 288 7.29 -6.84 -2.56
C THR A 288 8.67 -6.79 -1.93
N GLY A 289 9.74 -6.58 -2.73
CA GLY A 289 11.07 -6.38 -2.15
C GLY A 289 11.12 -5.20 -1.19
N LYS A 290 10.51 -4.07 -1.56
CA LYS A 290 10.40 -2.90 -0.69
C LYS A 290 9.74 -3.22 0.65
N ARG A 291 8.59 -3.93 0.62
CA ARG A 291 7.90 -4.38 1.84
C ARG A 291 8.76 -5.31 2.68
N LEU A 292 9.46 -6.25 2.03
CA LEU A 292 10.37 -7.17 2.72
C LEU A 292 11.50 -6.42 3.44
N GLY A 293 12.08 -5.40 2.80
CA GLY A 293 13.10 -4.54 3.42
C GLY A 293 12.60 -3.85 4.69
N THR A 294 11.40 -3.27 4.65
CA THR A 294 10.78 -2.67 5.84
C THR A 294 10.52 -3.70 6.94
N LEU A 295 10.02 -4.90 6.60
CA LEU A 295 9.80 -5.96 7.58
C LEU A 295 11.09 -6.35 8.30
N VAL A 296 12.19 -6.49 7.56
CA VAL A 296 13.52 -6.80 8.12
C VAL A 296 13.93 -5.74 9.14
N VAL A 297 13.81 -4.45 8.77
CA VAL A 297 14.12 -3.34 9.68
C VAL A 297 13.24 -3.37 10.92
N THR A 298 11.91 -3.47 10.75
CA THR A 298 10.97 -3.47 11.87
C THR A 298 11.24 -4.62 12.85
N TYR A 299 11.52 -5.83 12.36
CA TYR A 299 11.78 -6.97 13.24
C TYR A 299 13.14 -6.88 13.93
N VAL A 300 14.20 -6.46 13.22
CA VAL A 300 15.53 -6.31 13.83
C VAL A 300 15.56 -5.18 14.86
N ASP A 301 14.87 -4.06 14.60
CA ASP A 301 14.75 -2.96 15.57
C ASP A 301 13.96 -3.38 16.81
N ALA A 302 12.91 -4.19 16.66
CA ALA A 302 12.18 -4.77 17.79
C ALA A 302 13.11 -5.64 18.65
N ILE A 303 13.87 -6.55 18.04
CA ILE A 303 14.82 -7.44 18.76
C ILE A 303 15.88 -6.61 19.50
N ASN A 304 16.48 -5.64 18.82
CA ASN A 304 17.54 -4.81 19.40
C ASN A 304 17.06 -3.89 20.53
N SER A 305 15.76 -3.53 20.54
CA SER A 305 15.15 -2.76 21.63
C SER A 305 14.68 -3.63 22.80
N GLY A 306 14.88 -4.96 22.72
CA GLY A 306 14.40 -5.93 23.72
C GLY A 306 12.91 -6.24 23.61
N ALA A 307 12.23 -5.77 22.56
CA ALA A 307 10.85 -6.09 22.26
C ALA A 307 10.75 -7.39 21.44
N VAL A 308 9.59 -8.04 21.51
CA VAL A 308 9.31 -9.22 20.69
C VAL A 308 8.76 -8.77 19.33
N PRO A 309 9.31 -9.25 18.19
CA PRO A 309 8.74 -9.04 16.87
C PRO A 309 7.23 -9.33 16.84
N CYS A 310 6.45 -8.31 16.46
CA CYS A 310 4.99 -8.39 16.41
C CYS A 310 4.52 -8.18 14.96
N LEU A 311 3.71 -9.13 14.46
CA LEU A 311 3.20 -9.08 13.09
C LEU A 311 2.25 -7.91 12.87
N GLU A 312 1.30 -7.71 13.79
CA GLU A 312 0.34 -6.61 13.70
C GLU A 312 1.04 -5.25 13.63
N ASN A 313 2.04 -5.04 14.50
CA ASN A 313 2.84 -3.81 14.50
C ASN A 313 3.57 -3.62 13.17
N ALA A 314 4.16 -4.68 12.62
CA ALA A 314 4.85 -4.61 11.34
C ALA A 314 3.91 -4.25 10.18
N VAL A 315 2.69 -4.81 10.16
CA VAL A 315 1.67 -4.43 9.18
C VAL A 315 1.25 -2.97 9.35
N THR A 316 1.05 -2.50 10.59
CA THR A 316 0.70 -1.10 10.88
C THR A 316 1.80 -0.13 10.45
N THR A 317 3.07 -0.43 10.74
CA THR A 317 4.22 0.38 10.29
C THR A 317 4.29 0.44 8.77
N LEU A 318 4.09 -0.69 8.08
CA LEU A 318 4.01 -0.72 6.62
C LEU A 318 2.84 0.12 6.09
N ALA A 319 1.65 -0.01 6.67
CA ALA A 319 0.47 0.75 6.27
C ALA A 319 0.70 2.26 6.41
N GLN A 320 1.30 2.72 7.51
CA GLN A 320 1.62 4.14 7.69
C GLN A 320 2.55 4.68 6.60
N LEU A 321 3.64 3.96 6.29
CA LEU A 321 4.61 4.39 5.28
C LEU A 321 4.01 4.38 3.87
N GLU A 322 3.30 3.32 3.52
CA GLU A 322 2.73 3.17 2.18
C GLU A 322 1.52 4.04 1.94
N ASN A 323 0.61 4.17 2.91
CA ASN A 323 -0.56 5.05 2.78
C ASN A 323 -0.10 6.52 2.67
N SER A 324 0.93 6.93 3.42
CA SER A 324 1.52 8.26 3.26
C SER A 324 2.09 8.48 1.86
N ALA A 325 2.81 7.49 1.31
CA ALA A 325 3.33 7.58 -0.05
C ALA A 325 2.21 7.54 -1.11
N ALA A 326 1.13 6.79 -0.87
CA ALA A 326 -0.03 6.70 -1.74
C ALA A 326 -0.79 8.03 -1.81
N VAL A 327 -0.97 8.71 -0.67
CA VAL A 327 -1.55 10.08 -0.64
C VAL A 327 -0.72 11.03 -1.49
N GLN A 328 0.61 11.02 -1.31
CA GLN A 328 1.49 11.90 -2.06
C GLN A 328 1.43 11.61 -3.57
N LYS A 329 1.54 10.33 -3.95
CA LYS A 329 1.47 9.87 -5.35
C LYS A 329 0.15 10.27 -6.02
N ALA A 330 -0.98 10.09 -5.33
CA ALA A 330 -2.29 10.49 -5.81
C ALA A 330 -2.41 12.01 -5.98
N ALA A 331 -1.94 12.78 -4.99
CA ALA A 331 -1.97 14.24 -5.03
C ALA A 331 -1.07 14.84 -6.11
N ASP A 332 0.06 14.20 -6.40
CA ASP A 332 0.98 14.60 -7.47
C ASP A 332 0.37 14.29 -8.84
N HIS A 333 -0.16 13.08 -9.03
CA HIS A 333 -0.88 12.70 -10.26
C HIS A 333 -1.99 13.70 -10.59
N TYR A 334 -2.82 14.04 -9.59
CA TYR A 334 -3.86 15.06 -9.76
C TYR A 334 -3.30 16.38 -10.28
N SER A 335 -2.19 16.85 -9.72
CA SER A 335 -1.60 18.16 -10.06
C SER A 335 -1.02 18.15 -11.47
N GLU A 336 -0.33 17.08 -11.82
CA GLU A 336 0.24 16.89 -13.15
C GLU A 336 -0.86 16.82 -14.21
N GLN A 337 -1.92 16.04 -13.98
CA GLN A 337 -3.04 15.93 -14.92
C GLN A 337 -3.79 17.26 -15.07
N MET A 338 -4.04 17.96 -13.97
CA MET A 338 -4.67 19.29 -14.00
C MET A 338 -3.82 20.30 -14.77
N ALA A 339 -2.51 20.35 -14.51
CA ALA A 339 -1.59 21.26 -15.19
C ALA A 339 -1.47 20.99 -16.69
N GLN A 340 -1.58 19.72 -17.11
CA GLN A 340 -1.51 19.34 -18.53
C GLN A 340 -2.83 19.60 -19.28
N ARG A 341 -3.97 19.37 -18.62
CA ARG A 341 -5.29 19.39 -19.27
C ARG A 341 -5.93 20.78 -19.28
N VAL A 342 -5.72 21.59 -18.24
CA VAL A 342 -6.40 22.89 -18.10
C VAL A 342 -5.74 23.97 -18.96
N ARG A 343 -6.59 24.78 -19.61
CA ARG A 343 -6.17 26.00 -20.31
C ARG A 343 -6.98 27.18 -19.82
N PHE A 344 -6.32 28.09 -19.12
CA PHE A 344 -6.97 29.27 -18.56
C PHE A 344 -7.09 30.44 -19.54
N PRO A 345 -8.19 31.23 -19.47
CA PRO A 345 -9.43 30.90 -18.76
C PRO A 345 -10.21 29.79 -19.48
N THR A 346 -10.96 29.00 -18.71
CA THR A 346 -11.96 28.07 -19.26
C THR A 346 -13.18 28.83 -19.76
N ASP A 347 -13.93 28.26 -20.70
CA ASP A 347 -15.13 28.91 -21.25
C ASP A 347 -16.26 28.95 -20.22
N THR A 348 -16.40 27.88 -19.44
CA THR A 348 -17.40 27.77 -18.37
C THR A 348 -16.79 27.22 -17.08
N LEU A 349 -17.49 27.42 -15.97
CA LEU A 349 -17.15 26.78 -14.71
C LEU A 349 -17.32 25.24 -14.81
N GLN A 350 -18.34 24.78 -15.53
CA GLN A 350 -18.61 23.35 -15.70
C GLN A 350 -17.43 22.61 -16.36
N GLU A 351 -16.84 23.20 -17.40
CA GLU A 351 -15.64 22.65 -18.06
C GLU A 351 -14.50 22.38 -17.06
N LEU A 352 -14.22 23.35 -16.18
CA LEU A 352 -13.17 23.20 -15.17
C LEU A 352 -13.55 22.16 -14.11
N LEU A 353 -14.82 22.13 -13.67
CA LEU A 353 -15.31 21.16 -12.69
C LEU A 353 -15.29 19.72 -13.23
N ASP A 354 -15.58 19.51 -14.52
CA ASP A 354 -15.52 18.19 -15.15
C ASP A 354 -14.07 17.69 -15.27
N LEU A 355 -13.12 18.58 -15.59
CA LEU A 355 -11.70 18.25 -15.56
C LEU A 355 -11.22 17.87 -14.15
N HIS A 356 -11.66 18.61 -13.13
CA HIS A 356 -11.40 18.27 -11.73
C HIS A 356 -11.95 16.90 -11.37
N ALA A 357 -13.22 16.62 -11.70
CA ALA A 357 -13.85 15.34 -11.39
C ALA A 357 -13.09 14.15 -12.02
N ALA A 358 -12.64 14.29 -13.27
CA ALA A 358 -11.84 13.26 -13.93
C ALA A 358 -10.49 13.04 -13.22
N CYS A 359 -9.78 14.12 -12.88
CA CYS A 359 -8.48 14.02 -12.20
C CYS A 359 -8.61 13.53 -10.74
N GLU A 360 -9.66 13.91 -10.02
CA GLU A 360 -9.95 13.43 -8.66
C GLU A 360 -10.26 11.93 -8.64
N ARG A 361 -11.03 11.46 -9.62
CA ARG A 361 -11.32 10.03 -9.80
C ARG A 361 -10.04 9.23 -10.02
N GLU A 362 -9.20 9.64 -10.98
CA GLU A 362 -7.91 8.99 -11.24
C GLU A 362 -6.98 9.00 -10.01
N ALA A 363 -6.92 10.11 -9.28
CA ALA A 363 -6.12 10.22 -8.07
C ALA A 363 -6.62 9.29 -6.95
N THR A 364 -7.93 9.18 -6.80
CA THR A 364 -8.55 8.30 -5.79
C THR A 364 -8.32 6.83 -6.16
N GLU A 365 -8.43 6.46 -7.45
CA GLU A 365 -8.10 5.11 -7.93
C GLU A 365 -6.65 4.74 -7.57
N ILE A 366 -5.69 5.62 -7.86
CA ILE A 366 -4.27 5.43 -7.50
C ILE A 366 -4.12 5.24 -5.99
N PHE A 367 -4.81 6.04 -5.18
CA PHE A 367 -4.76 5.87 -3.74
C PHE A 367 -5.35 4.52 -3.31
N MET A 368 -6.51 4.13 -3.81
CA MET A 368 -7.19 2.87 -3.45
C MET A 368 -6.33 1.65 -3.81
N GLU A 369 -5.61 1.67 -4.93
CA GLU A 369 -4.71 0.60 -5.35
C GLU A 369 -3.44 0.48 -4.51
N ASN A 370 -2.92 1.60 -4.00
CA ASN A 370 -1.61 1.67 -3.35
C ASN A 370 -1.71 1.80 -1.82
N SER A 371 -2.90 1.83 -1.24
CA SER A 371 -3.13 1.92 0.21
C SER A 371 -3.77 0.64 0.76
N PHE A 372 -3.55 0.34 2.03
CA PHE A 372 -4.16 -0.78 2.75
C PHE A 372 -4.18 -0.48 4.25
N LYS A 373 -5.06 -1.16 5.01
CA LYS A 373 -5.20 -0.95 6.47
C LYS A 373 -5.24 0.53 6.86
N ASP A 374 -6.01 1.33 6.13
CA ASP A 374 -6.24 2.76 6.44
C ASP A 374 -7.27 2.87 7.56
N GLU A 375 -6.83 2.59 8.79
CA GLU A 375 -7.67 2.62 9.99
C GLU A 375 -8.36 3.99 10.14
N ASN A 376 -9.68 3.97 10.32
CA ASN A 376 -10.52 5.17 10.36
C ASN A 376 -10.42 6.08 9.13
N GLN A 377 -9.82 5.59 8.03
CA GLN A 377 -9.73 6.26 6.75
C GLN A 377 -9.03 7.62 6.86
N GLU A 378 -8.04 7.71 7.75
CA GLU A 378 -7.28 8.92 8.03
C GLU A 378 -6.50 9.39 6.80
N PHE A 379 -5.89 8.48 6.05
CA PHE A 379 -5.12 8.83 4.86
C PHE A 379 -6.04 9.21 3.70
N GLN A 380 -7.18 8.54 3.55
CA GLN A 380 -8.21 8.95 2.59
C GLN A 380 -8.74 10.36 2.89
N LYS A 381 -9.02 10.69 4.16
CA LYS A 381 -9.42 12.04 4.58
C LYS A 381 -8.36 13.08 4.25
N LYS A 382 -7.09 12.78 4.54
CA LYS A 382 -5.95 13.65 4.18
C LYS A 382 -5.87 13.88 2.67
N LEU A 383 -6.08 12.84 1.85
CA LEU A 383 -6.12 12.99 0.40
C LEU A 383 -7.26 13.92 -0.03
N VAL A 384 -8.48 13.72 0.48
CA VAL A 384 -9.63 14.58 0.16
C VAL A 384 -9.38 16.03 0.52
N GLU A 385 -8.79 16.30 1.69
CA GLU A 385 -8.41 17.65 2.09
C GLU A 385 -7.38 18.27 1.13
N ILE A 386 -6.35 17.52 0.73
CA ILE A 386 -5.34 17.98 -0.22
C ILE A 386 -5.96 18.28 -1.59
N LEU A 387 -6.78 17.38 -2.12
CA LEU A 387 -7.43 17.54 -3.43
C LEU A 387 -8.38 18.75 -3.42
N LYS A 388 -9.14 18.94 -2.33
CA LYS A 388 -9.98 20.11 -2.14
C LYS A 388 -9.17 21.42 -2.20
N ASN A 389 -8.09 21.53 -1.43
CA ASN A 389 -7.25 22.72 -1.41
C ASN A 389 -6.63 22.99 -2.79
N LYS A 390 -6.21 21.95 -3.51
CA LYS A 390 -5.69 22.10 -4.89
C LYS A 390 -6.78 22.55 -5.85
N LYS A 391 -8.00 22.02 -5.75
CA LYS A 391 -9.16 22.46 -6.54
C LYS A 391 -9.49 23.93 -6.34
N GLU A 392 -9.52 24.39 -5.10
CA GLU A 392 -9.74 25.81 -4.78
C GLU A 392 -8.68 26.71 -5.41
N ASN A 393 -7.41 26.30 -5.40
CA ASN A 393 -6.34 27.04 -6.07
C ASN A 393 -6.53 27.15 -7.59
N PHE A 394 -6.91 26.06 -8.27
CA PHE A 394 -7.19 26.10 -9.71
C PHE A 394 -8.44 26.94 -10.04
N LEU A 395 -9.48 26.92 -9.19
CA LEU A 395 -10.65 27.78 -9.32
C LEU A 395 -10.24 29.27 -9.26
N LEU A 396 -9.42 29.64 -8.27
CA LEU A 396 -8.91 31.02 -8.13
C LEU A 396 -8.07 31.44 -9.34
N GLN A 397 -7.18 30.56 -9.83
CA GLN A 397 -6.38 30.83 -11.03
C GLN A 397 -7.26 31.08 -12.26
N ASN A 398 -8.34 30.31 -12.42
CA ASN A 398 -9.30 30.50 -13.51
C ASN A 398 -10.04 31.84 -13.41
N GLU A 399 -10.51 32.17 -12.20
CA GLU A 399 -11.19 33.44 -11.93
C GLU A 399 -10.27 34.62 -12.23
N GLU A 400 -9.01 34.58 -11.78
CA GLU A 400 -8.02 35.62 -12.07
C GLU A 400 -7.71 35.75 -13.55
N ALA A 401 -7.49 34.63 -14.25
CA ALA A 401 -7.21 34.63 -15.68
C ALA A 401 -8.38 35.20 -16.49
N SER A 402 -9.60 34.80 -16.12
CA SER A 402 -10.83 35.32 -16.72
C SER A 402 -10.98 36.82 -16.48
N ALA A 403 -10.77 37.27 -15.24
CA ALA A 403 -10.86 38.69 -14.89
C ALA A 403 -9.83 39.54 -15.66
N LYS A 404 -8.56 39.09 -15.69
CA LYS A 404 -7.48 39.76 -16.41
C LYS A 404 -7.77 39.85 -17.91
N TYR A 405 -8.21 38.75 -18.52
CA TYR A 405 -8.54 38.70 -19.95
C TYR A 405 -9.74 39.60 -20.30
N CYS A 406 -10.81 39.53 -19.52
CA CYS A 406 -12.00 40.36 -19.71
C CYS A 406 -11.68 41.86 -19.57
N GLN A 407 -10.90 42.23 -18.55
CA GLN A 407 -10.52 43.62 -18.32
C GLN A 407 -9.70 44.15 -19.50
N ALA A 408 -8.67 43.42 -19.93
CA ALA A 408 -7.84 43.82 -21.06
C ALA A 408 -8.65 44.00 -22.36
N LYS A 409 -9.67 43.15 -22.58
CA LYS A 409 -10.57 43.26 -23.74
C LYS A 409 -11.52 44.44 -23.61
N LEU A 410 -12.04 44.73 -22.42
CA LEU A 410 -12.85 45.93 -22.21
C LEU A 410 -12.04 47.21 -22.39
N ASP A 411 -10.83 47.28 -21.82
CA ASP A 411 -9.95 48.44 -21.97
C ASP A 411 -9.67 48.73 -23.47
N GLN A 412 -9.46 47.67 -24.25
CA GLN A 412 -9.27 47.76 -25.70
C GLN A 412 -10.53 48.30 -26.41
N LEU A 413 -11.72 47.81 -26.05
CA LEU A 413 -12.99 48.22 -26.65
C LEU A 413 -13.44 49.63 -26.20
N SER A 414 -13.14 50.03 -24.97
CA SER A 414 -13.52 51.32 -24.39
C SER A 414 -12.56 52.45 -24.76
N THR A 415 -11.36 52.17 -25.28
CA THR A 415 -10.35 53.17 -25.62
C THR A 415 -10.92 54.33 -26.46
N ALA A 416 -11.70 54.03 -27.51
CA ALA A 416 -12.30 55.05 -28.38
C ALA A 416 -13.36 55.88 -27.65
N LEU A 417 -14.12 55.26 -26.75
CA LEU A 417 -15.11 55.95 -25.92
C LEU A 417 -14.41 56.88 -24.92
N GLU A 418 -13.37 56.43 -24.23
CA GLU A 418 -12.60 57.21 -23.26
C GLU A 418 -11.93 58.43 -23.89
N GLN A 419 -11.36 58.26 -25.09
CA GLN A 419 -10.81 59.37 -25.88
C GLN A 419 -11.90 60.37 -26.28
N SER A 420 -13.07 59.87 -26.69
CA SER A 420 -14.21 60.71 -27.07
C SER A 420 -14.80 61.48 -25.90
N ILE A 421 -14.85 60.87 -24.70
CA ILE A 421 -15.24 61.54 -23.45
C ILE A 421 -14.23 62.64 -23.12
N SER A 422 -12.93 62.32 -23.14
CA SER A 422 -11.86 63.26 -22.81
C SER A 422 -11.78 64.45 -23.76
N ALA A 423 -12.10 64.23 -25.05
CA ALA A 423 -12.17 65.27 -26.06
C ALA A 423 -13.49 66.09 -26.01
N GLY A 424 -14.42 65.79 -25.11
CA GLY A 424 -15.69 66.50 -24.96
C GLY A 424 -16.67 66.29 -26.11
N ILE A 425 -16.52 65.22 -26.90
CA ILE A 425 -17.35 64.94 -28.10
C ILE A 425 -18.83 64.79 -27.74
N PHE A 426 -19.12 64.29 -26.54
CA PHE A 426 -20.50 64.08 -26.06
C PHE A 426 -21.10 65.31 -25.35
N SER A 427 -20.34 66.38 -25.13
CA SER A 427 -20.82 67.62 -24.47
C SER A 427 -21.49 68.58 -25.48
N VAL A 428 -22.28 68.03 -26.40
CA VAL A 428 -22.98 68.75 -27.47
C VAL A 428 -24.47 68.42 -27.43
N SER A 429 -25.27 69.22 -28.15
CA SER A 429 -26.70 69.00 -28.31
C SER A 429 -26.98 67.61 -28.90
N GLY A 430 -27.69 66.73 -28.18
CA GLY A 430 -27.94 65.34 -28.58
C GLY A 430 -26.82 64.35 -28.25
N GLY A 431 -25.81 64.77 -27.49
CA GLY A 431 -24.64 63.97 -27.14
C GLY A 431 -24.95 62.75 -26.26
N HIS A 432 -26.03 62.79 -25.46
CA HIS A 432 -26.44 61.63 -24.65
C HIS A 432 -26.84 60.44 -25.53
N LYS A 433 -27.55 60.68 -26.65
CA LYS A 433 -27.92 59.61 -27.59
C LYS A 433 -26.69 58.97 -28.23
N LEU A 434 -25.74 59.79 -28.68
CA LEU A 434 -24.50 59.32 -29.29
C LEU A 434 -23.62 58.51 -28.32
N TYR A 435 -23.60 58.92 -27.05
CA TYR A 435 -22.94 58.19 -25.97
C TYR A 435 -23.57 56.81 -25.77
N MET A 436 -24.90 56.74 -25.70
CA MET A 436 -25.63 55.48 -25.55
C MET A 436 -25.38 54.52 -26.71
N GLU A 437 -25.44 54.99 -27.96
CA GLU A 437 -25.14 54.18 -29.15
C GLU A 437 -23.71 53.62 -29.12
N THR A 438 -22.75 54.40 -28.61
CA THR A 438 -21.35 53.97 -28.46
C THR A 438 -21.19 52.94 -27.36
N LYS A 439 -21.85 53.12 -26.22
CA LYS A 439 -21.88 52.18 -25.09
C LYS A 439 -22.52 50.84 -25.50
N GLU A 440 -23.63 50.87 -26.23
CA GLU A 440 -24.32 49.68 -26.77
C GLU A 440 -23.46 48.92 -27.79
N ARG A 441 -22.66 49.63 -28.59
CA ARG A 441 -21.67 49.00 -29.47
C ARG A 441 -20.58 48.26 -28.68
N ILE A 442 -20.03 48.89 -27.63
CA ILE A 442 -19.04 48.24 -26.75
C ILE A 442 -19.64 47.00 -26.09
N GLU A 443 -20.89 47.07 -25.61
CA GLU A 443 -21.59 45.90 -25.05
C GLU A 443 -21.69 44.77 -26.08
N ARG A 444 -22.14 45.06 -27.31
CA ARG A 444 -22.22 44.07 -28.38
C ARG A 444 -20.87 43.44 -28.72
N ASP A 445 -19.84 44.27 -28.88
CA ASP A 445 -18.50 43.82 -29.24
C ASP A 445 -17.88 42.98 -28.11
N TYR A 446 -18.09 43.37 -26.86
CA TYR A 446 -17.63 42.62 -25.69
C TYR A 446 -18.28 41.23 -25.63
N TRP A 447 -19.59 41.14 -25.89
CA TRP A 447 -20.29 39.85 -25.88
C TRP A 447 -19.85 38.92 -27.02
N GLN A 448 -19.32 39.45 -28.12
CA GLN A 448 -18.74 38.66 -29.21
C GLN A 448 -17.33 38.12 -28.91
N VAL A 449 -16.62 38.62 -27.89
CA VAL A 449 -15.28 38.13 -27.53
C VAL A 449 -15.35 36.67 -27.07
N PRO A 450 -14.63 35.72 -27.69
CA PRO A 450 -14.61 34.33 -27.25
C PRO A 450 -13.74 34.18 -25.99
N ARG A 451 -13.98 33.09 -25.22
CA ARG A 451 -13.15 32.68 -24.07
C ARG A 451 -12.98 33.71 -22.97
N LYS A 452 -14.04 34.47 -22.68
CA LYS A 452 -14.05 35.42 -21.55
C LYS A 452 -13.95 34.72 -20.19
N GLY A 453 -14.56 33.54 -20.09
CA GLY A 453 -14.60 32.73 -18.87
C GLY A 453 -15.55 33.26 -17.80
N VAL A 454 -15.39 32.73 -16.59
CA VAL A 454 -16.38 32.85 -15.49
C VAL A 454 -16.60 34.28 -14.97
N LYS A 455 -15.63 35.18 -15.09
CA LYS A 455 -15.71 36.57 -14.61
C LYS A 455 -16.25 37.58 -15.63
N ALA A 456 -16.75 37.13 -16.78
CA ALA A 456 -17.20 38.00 -17.87
C ALA A 456 -18.26 39.02 -17.44
N ASN A 457 -19.33 38.58 -16.78
CA ASN A 457 -20.42 39.45 -16.31
C ASN A 457 -19.97 40.37 -15.18
N GLU A 458 -19.18 39.86 -14.23
CA GLU A 458 -18.70 40.64 -13.08
C GLU A 458 -17.82 41.82 -13.53
N VAL A 459 -16.89 41.56 -14.46
CA VAL A 459 -15.99 42.58 -15.02
C VAL A 459 -16.78 43.61 -15.84
N PHE A 460 -17.74 43.16 -16.66
CA PHE A 460 -18.59 44.08 -17.43
C PHE A 460 -19.48 44.94 -16.53
N HIS A 461 -20.04 44.36 -15.47
CA HIS A 461 -20.84 45.11 -14.50
C HIS A 461 -20.01 46.18 -13.79
N ARG A 462 -18.76 45.86 -13.39
CA ARG A 462 -17.82 46.85 -12.84
C ARG A 462 -17.52 47.97 -13.84
N PHE A 463 -17.35 47.66 -15.12
CA PHE A 463 -17.22 48.67 -16.17
C PHE A 463 -18.46 49.57 -16.24
N LEU A 464 -19.68 49.01 -16.31
CA LEU A 464 -20.92 49.79 -16.33
C LEU A 464 -21.06 50.72 -15.12
N GLN A 465 -20.72 50.24 -13.92
CA GLN A 465 -20.72 51.07 -12.70
C GLN A 465 -19.73 52.24 -12.79
N SER A 466 -18.54 52.01 -13.36
CA SER A 466 -17.55 53.09 -13.57
C SER A 466 -18.05 54.18 -14.53
N GLN A 467 -18.91 53.82 -15.48
CA GLN A 467 -19.47 54.74 -16.48
C GLN A 467 -20.69 55.53 -15.98
N ALA A 468 -21.32 55.12 -14.87
CA ALA A 468 -22.60 55.68 -14.41
C ALA A 468 -22.53 57.19 -14.09
N ALA A 469 -21.45 57.64 -13.45
CA ALA A 469 -21.27 59.06 -13.13
C ALA A 469 -21.04 59.91 -14.39
N ILE A 470 -20.32 59.37 -15.37
CA ILE A 470 -20.02 60.03 -16.65
C ILE A 470 -21.32 60.16 -17.46
N GLU A 471 -22.09 59.09 -17.57
CA GLU A 471 -23.39 59.08 -18.25
C GLU A 471 -24.34 60.12 -17.66
N LYS A 472 -24.43 60.19 -16.32
CA LYS A 472 -25.24 61.20 -15.63
C LYS A 472 -24.79 62.62 -15.97
N SER A 473 -23.47 62.87 -15.99
CA SER A 473 -22.93 64.18 -16.36
C SER A 473 -23.27 64.57 -17.80
N ILE A 474 -23.14 63.64 -18.74
CA ILE A 474 -23.47 63.85 -20.16
C ILE A 474 -24.97 64.15 -20.32
N LEU A 475 -25.83 63.36 -19.67
CA LEU A 475 -27.28 63.53 -19.68
C LEU A 475 -27.71 64.92 -19.17
N GLN A 476 -27.10 65.39 -18.09
CA GLN A 476 -27.41 66.71 -17.51
C GLN A 476 -26.97 67.85 -18.45
N SER A 477 -25.85 67.68 -19.17
CA SER A 477 -25.31 68.67 -20.11
C SER A 477 -26.07 68.80 -21.43
N ASP A 478 -26.91 67.81 -21.79
CA ASP A 478 -27.65 67.81 -23.05
C ASP A 478 -28.81 68.83 -23.03
N LYS A 479 -28.80 69.77 -23.97
CA LYS A 479 -29.81 70.85 -24.08
C LYS A 479 -31.00 70.48 -24.96
N VAL A 480 -30.95 69.35 -25.67
CA VAL A 480 -32.06 68.87 -26.51
C VAL A 480 -33.16 68.24 -25.66
N LEU A 481 -32.79 67.62 -24.56
CA LEU A 481 -33.70 66.88 -23.69
C LEU A 481 -34.38 67.82 -22.69
N THR A 482 -35.70 67.71 -22.59
CA THR A 482 -36.49 68.36 -21.53
C THR A 482 -36.19 67.74 -20.16
N ASP A 483 -36.48 68.45 -19.08
CA ASP A 483 -36.28 67.94 -17.71
C ASP A 483 -37.08 66.64 -17.47
N GLY A 484 -38.25 66.50 -18.10
CA GLY A 484 -39.04 65.27 -18.08
C GLY A 484 -38.37 64.10 -18.81
N GLU A 485 -37.79 64.33 -19.99
CA GLU A 485 -37.05 63.31 -20.73
C GLU A 485 -35.76 62.89 -20.02
N LYS A 486 -35.07 63.82 -19.36
CA LYS A 486 -33.91 63.53 -18.51
C LYS A 486 -34.28 62.65 -17.32
N ALA A 487 -35.39 62.96 -16.63
CA ALA A 487 -35.89 62.13 -15.53
C ALA A 487 -36.25 60.71 -15.99
N ILE A 488 -36.91 60.56 -17.15
CA ILE A 488 -37.23 59.27 -17.75
C ILE A 488 -35.95 58.48 -18.10
N ALA A 489 -34.93 59.16 -18.65
CA ALA A 489 -33.65 58.52 -18.96
C ALA A 489 -32.91 58.04 -17.71
N GLU A 490 -32.86 58.84 -16.64
CA GLU A 490 -32.28 58.43 -15.35
C GLU A 490 -33.02 57.23 -14.74
N GLU A 491 -34.35 57.21 -14.81
CA GLU A 491 -35.16 56.10 -14.30
C GLU A 491 -34.92 54.81 -15.10
N ARG A 492 -34.83 54.91 -16.44
CA ARG A 492 -34.46 53.77 -17.30
C ARG A 492 -33.07 53.23 -16.99
N ALA A 493 -32.08 54.11 -16.80
CA ALA A 493 -30.72 53.72 -16.45
C ALA A 493 -30.66 53.00 -15.09
N ARG A 494 -31.40 53.49 -14.08
CA ARG A 494 -31.53 52.81 -12.78
C ARG A 494 -32.16 51.44 -12.91
N LYS A 495 -33.22 51.32 -13.71
CA LYS A 495 -33.88 50.04 -13.96
C LYS A 495 -32.93 49.03 -14.64
N GLN A 496 -32.20 49.45 -15.67
CA GLN A 496 -31.22 48.61 -16.35
C GLN A 496 -30.06 48.20 -15.43
N ALA A 497 -29.57 49.11 -14.59
CA ALA A 497 -28.52 48.79 -13.61
C ALA A 497 -28.99 47.71 -12.61
N ALA A 498 -30.22 47.86 -12.10
CA ALA A 498 -30.83 46.86 -11.21
C ALA A 498 -31.06 45.51 -11.90
N GLU A 499 -31.50 45.51 -13.16
CA GLU A 499 -31.65 44.28 -13.96
C GLU A 499 -30.31 43.55 -14.16
N LYS A 500 -29.22 44.29 -14.45
CA LYS A 500 -27.87 43.71 -14.60
C LYS A 500 -27.29 43.22 -13.27
N GLU A 501 -27.56 43.92 -12.17
CA GLU A 501 -27.16 43.47 -10.82
C GLU A 501 -27.90 42.17 -10.43
N GLN A 502 -29.20 42.09 -10.73
CA GLN A 502 -29.99 40.88 -10.52
C GLN A 502 -29.49 39.69 -11.37
N GLU A 503 -29.10 39.94 -12.62
CA GLU A 503 -28.49 38.94 -13.50
C GLU A 503 -27.16 38.40 -12.96
N LEU A 504 -26.30 39.29 -12.45
CA LEU A 504 -25.03 38.92 -11.81
C LEU A 504 -25.26 38.05 -10.57
N LEU A 505 -26.20 38.43 -9.69
CA LEU A 505 -26.56 37.64 -8.51
C LEU A 505 -27.10 36.25 -8.89
N ARG A 506 -27.92 36.17 -9.94
CA ARG A 506 -28.45 34.91 -10.44
C ARG A 506 -27.34 34.00 -10.94
N GLN A 507 -26.34 34.54 -11.63
CA GLN A 507 -25.18 33.76 -12.06
C GLN A 507 -24.34 33.28 -10.87
N GLN A 508 -24.07 34.14 -9.88
CA GLN A 508 -23.32 33.74 -8.69
C GLN A 508 -24.00 32.58 -7.95
N LEU A 509 -25.33 32.62 -7.84
CA LEU A 509 -26.10 31.52 -7.25
C LEU A 509 -25.99 30.23 -8.09
N GLN A 510 -26.06 30.33 -9.41
CA GLN A 510 -25.86 29.18 -10.30
C GLN A 510 -24.45 28.59 -10.17
N GLU A 511 -23.42 29.43 -10.09
CA GLU A 511 -22.04 28.97 -9.90
C GLU A 511 -21.84 28.28 -8.54
N GLN A 512 -22.44 28.81 -7.47
CA GLN A 512 -22.44 28.14 -6.16
C GLN A 512 -23.14 26.77 -6.23
N GLN A 513 -24.30 26.69 -6.89
CA GLN A 513 -25.03 25.44 -7.08
C GLN A 513 -24.20 24.41 -7.85
N LEU A 514 -23.56 24.81 -8.96
CA LEU A 514 -22.69 23.93 -9.75
C LEU A 514 -21.49 23.42 -8.94
N ARG A 515 -20.90 24.27 -8.08
CA ARG A 515 -19.80 23.85 -7.18
C ARG A 515 -20.28 22.80 -6.18
N MET A 516 -21.46 22.99 -5.58
CA MET A 516 -22.03 22.02 -4.64
C MET A 516 -22.33 20.68 -5.34
N GLU A 517 -22.97 20.71 -6.51
CA GLU A 517 -23.27 19.50 -7.28
C GLU A 517 -22.01 18.74 -7.74
N ALA A 518 -20.96 19.47 -8.12
CA ALA A 518 -19.68 18.84 -8.48
C ALA A 518 -18.95 18.24 -7.27
N GLN A 519 -19.06 18.86 -6.09
CA GLN A 519 -18.53 18.30 -4.85
C GLN A 519 -19.29 17.04 -4.43
N GLU A 520 -20.62 17.04 -4.54
CA GLU A 520 -21.45 15.87 -4.25
C GLU A 520 -21.11 14.69 -5.16
N ARG A 521 -20.98 14.95 -6.48
CA ARG A 521 -20.56 13.92 -7.46
C ARG A 521 -19.19 13.32 -7.13
N SER A 522 -18.22 14.16 -6.76
CA SER A 522 -16.88 13.70 -6.37
C SER A 522 -16.89 12.87 -5.09
N LEU A 523 -17.69 13.27 -4.10
CA LEU A 523 -17.87 12.51 -2.86
C LEU A 523 -18.50 11.14 -3.14
N GLN A 524 -19.54 11.09 -3.97
CA GLN A 524 -20.20 9.83 -4.36
C GLN A 524 -19.23 8.88 -5.05
N GLU A 525 -18.42 9.37 -5.98
CA GLU A 525 -17.39 8.57 -6.66
C GLU A 525 -16.36 8.00 -5.67
N ASN A 526 -15.91 8.83 -4.72
CA ASN A 526 -14.97 8.40 -3.70
C ASN A 526 -15.57 7.30 -2.79
N ILE A 527 -16.85 7.44 -2.40
CA ILE A 527 -17.58 6.43 -1.64
C ILE A 527 -17.71 5.12 -2.42
N ILE A 528 -17.96 5.17 -3.73
CA ILE A 528 -18.04 3.97 -4.60
C ILE A 528 -16.70 3.22 -4.60
N GLN A 529 -15.60 3.91 -4.86
CA GLN A 529 -14.27 3.28 -4.90
C GLN A 529 -13.84 2.73 -3.54
N LEU A 530 -14.19 3.45 -2.46
CA LEU A 530 -13.95 2.97 -1.09
C LEU A 530 -14.75 1.68 -0.80
N LYS A 531 -16.02 1.64 -1.21
CA LYS A 531 -16.87 0.46 -1.06
C LYS A 531 -16.25 -0.75 -1.76
N GLU A 532 -15.87 -0.62 -3.02
CA GLU A 532 -15.22 -1.70 -3.79
C GLU A 532 -13.92 -2.19 -3.14
N LYS A 533 -13.15 -1.27 -2.54
CA LYS A 533 -11.94 -1.62 -1.80
C LYS A 533 -12.27 -2.42 -0.53
N LEU A 534 -13.19 -1.95 0.30
CA LEU A 534 -13.58 -2.61 1.55
C LEU A 534 -14.18 -4.00 1.30
N GLU A 535 -14.95 -4.17 0.21
CA GLU A 535 -15.47 -5.48 -0.20
C GLU A 535 -14.34 -6.45 -0.56
N ARG A 536 -13.34 -6.02 -1.33
CA ARG A 536 -12.16 -6.84 -1.65
C ARG A 536 -11.34 -7.22 -0.41
N GLU A 537 -11.11 -6.28 0.50
CA GLU A 537 -10.39 -6.54 1.76
C GLU A 537 -11.15 -7.54 2.64
N ARG A 538 -12.48 -7.44 2.71
CA ARG A 538 -13.35 -8.40 3.41
C ARG A 538 -13.26 -9.80 2.81
N GLU A 539 -13.32 -9.93 1.48
CA GLU A 539 -13.18 -11.22 0.81
C GLU A 539 -11.81 -11.86 1.10
N ASN A 540 -10.73 -11.07 1.12
CA ASN A 540 -9.40 -11.55 1.51
C ASN A 540 -9.38 -12.08 2.94
N ALA A 541 -9.93 -11.34 3.89
CA ALA A 541 -10.00 -11.74 5.28
C ALA A 541 -10.81 -13.04 5.47
N ILE A 542 -11.92 -13.21 4.74
CA ILE A 542 -12.70 -14.46 4.75
C ILE A 542 -11.89 -15.63 4.17
N ARG A 543 -11.17 -15.42 3.06
CA ARG A 543 -10.32 -16.46 2.46
C ARG A 543 -9.22 -16.91 3.41
N GLU A 544 -8.55 -15.98 4.07
CA GLU A 544 -7.52 -16.27 5.07
C GLU A 544 -8.09 -17.07 6.24
N ARG A 545 -9.22 -16.65 6.80
CA ARG A 545 -9.88 -17.35 7.91
C ARG A 545 -10.35 -18.76 7.53
N ASN A 546 -10.87 -18.96 6.32
CA ASN A 546 -11.22 -20.30 5.84
C ASN A 546 -9.99 -21.20 5.73
N MET A 547 -8.86 -20.68 5.24
CA MET A 547 -7.61 -21.46 5.20
C MET A 547 -7.15 -21.90 6.60
N MET A 548 -7.27 -21.02 7.60
CA MET A 548 -6.98 -21.38 8.99
C MET A 548 -7.93 -22.44 9.53
N LEU A 549 -9.23 -22.31 9.23
CA LEU A 549 -10.26 -23.25 9.66
C LEU A 549 -10.00 -24.65 9.06
N ASP A 550 -9.71 -24.73 7.77
CA ASP A 550 -9.40 -25.99 7.08
C ASP A 550 -8.17 -26.68 7.69
N HIS A 551 -7.14 -25.91 8.02
CA HIS A 551 -5.95 -26.45 8.68
C HIS A 551 -6.25 -26.98 10.08
N LYS A 552 -6.97 -26.21 10.92
CA LYS A 552 -7.34 -26.65 12.27
C LYS A 552 -8.21 -27.91 12.24
N LEU A 553 -9.17 -27.99 11.30
CA LEU A 553 -9.98 -29.19 11.09
C LEU A 553 -9.12 -30.41 10.72
N LYS A 554 -8.12 -30.23 9.84
CA LYS A 554 -7.18 -31.29 9.47
C LYS A 554 -6.36 -31.77 10.68
N VAL A 555 -5.78 -30.85 11.46
CA VAL A 555 -5.00 -31.20 12.65
C VAL A 555 -5.87 -31.92 13.68
N GLN A 556 -7.12 -31.47 13.87
CA GLN A 556 -8.09 -32.12 14.74
C GLN A 556 -8.36 -33.57 14.31
N GLU A 557 -8.59 -33.81 13.02
CA GLU A 557 -8.81 -35.15 12.48
C GLU A 557 -7.60 -36.07 12.71
N GLU A 558 -6.38 -35.56 12.51
CA GLU A 558 -5.16 -36.31 12.77
C GLU A 558 -4.98 -36.63 14.27
N LEU A 559 -5.29 -35.70 15.19
CA LEU A 559 -5.26 -35.95 16.63
C LEU A 559 -6.23 -37.05 17.05
N LEU A 560 -7.43 -37.09 16.44
CA LEU A 560 -8.41 -38.15 16.68
C LEU A 560 -7.91 -39.51 16.17
N LYS A 561 -7.29 -39.55 14.98
CA LYS A 561 -6.66 -40.76 14.43
C LYS A 561 -5.52 -41.28 15.31
N ASP A 562 -4.74 -40.37 15.90
CA ASP A 562 -3.66 -40.70 16.84
C ASP A 562 -4.16 -41.07 18.25
N GLY A 563 -5.47 -40.94 18.53
CA GLY A 563 -6.09 -41.30 19.81
C GLY A 563 -6.11 -40.19 20.88
N PHE A 564 -5.77 -38.96 20.53
CA PHE A 564 -5.69 -37.81 21.44
C PHE A 564 -7.02 -37.04 21.54
N LYS A 565 -8.08 -37.72 22.01
CA LYS A 565 -9.44 -37.14 22.10
C LYS A 565 -9.50 -35.82 22.89
N LYS A 566 -8.84 -35.75 24.06
CA LYS A 566 -8.86 -34.54 24.90
C LYS A 566 -8.28 -33.31 24.18
N LYS A 567 -7.17 -33.47 23.46
CA LYS A 567 -6.55 -32.37 22.69
C LYS A 567 -7.43 -31.96 21.50
N SER A 568 -8.06 -32.94 20.85
CA SER A 568 -9.05 -32.66 19.82
C SER A 568 -10.27 -31.90 20.37
N GLU A 569 -10.69 -32.16 21.61
CA GLU A 569 -11.79 -31.45 22.27
C GLU A 569 -11.39 -30.01 22.63
N GLU A 570 -10.17 -29.80 23.13
CA GLU A 570 -9.62 -28.46 23.42
C GLU A 570 -9.63 -27.58 22.15
N MET A 571 -9.32 -28.15 20.97
CA MET A 571 -9.34 -27.45 19.68
C MET A 571 -10.75 -27.07 19.18
N ASN A 572 -11.83 -27.69 19.70
CA ASN A 572 -13.20 -27.36 19.27
C ASN A 572 -13.57 -25.91 19.59
N ALA A 573 -13.08 -25.37 20.71
CA ALA A 573 -13.37 -23.99 21.11
C ALA A 573 -12.84 -23.01 20.05
N GLU A 574 -11.60 -23.21 19.59
CA GLU A 574 -10.97 -22.38 18.56
C GLU A 574 -11.68 -22.50 17.20
N ILE A 575 -12.03 -23.73 16.80
CA ILE A 575 -12.74 -24.01 15.55
C ILE A 575 -14.11 -23.33 15.56
N ASN A 576 -14.85 -23.44 16.65
CA ASN A 576 -16.17 -22.82 16.78
C ASN A 576 -16.06 -21.29 16.82
N HIS A 577 -15.05 -20.75 17.49
CA HIS A 577 -14.77 -19.31 17.49
C HIS A 577 -14.49 -18.79 16.07
N LEU A 578 -13.62 -19.47 15.30
CA LEU A 578 -13.34 -19.11 13.92
C LEU A 578 -14.57 -19.21 13.01
N LYS A 579 -15.38 -20.27 13.14
CA LYS A 579 -16.65 -20.42 12.40
C LYS A 579 -17.59 -19.25 12.70
N ASN A 580 -17.77 -18.91 13.97
CA ASN A 580 -18.61 -17.79 14.37
C ASN A 580 -18.11 -16.46 13.80
N ILE A 581 -16.79 -16.22 13.77
CA ILE A 581 -16.20 -15.02 13.14
C ILE A 581 -16.43 -15.02 11.63
N ILE A 582 -16.25 -16.15 10.95
CA ILE A 582 -16.48 -16.25 9.49
C ILE A 582 -17.95 -15.98 9.18
N ASP A 583 -18.86 -16.60 9.93
CA ASP A 583 -20.30 -16.45 9.74
C ASP A 583 -20.77 -15.04 10.09
N SER A 584 -20.26 -14.42 11.16
CA SER A 584 -20.55 -13.01 11.47
C SER A 584 -20.01 -12.09 10.38
N THR A 585 -18.78 -12.32 9.92
CA THR A 585 -18.17 -11.54 8.83
C THR A 585 -18.94 -11.71 7.53
N ARG A 586 -19.59 -12.84 7.26
CA ARG A 586 -20.46 -13.08 6.10
C ARG A 586 -21.85 -12.46 6.26
N ASN A 587 -22.48 -12.62 7.42
CA ASN A 587 -23.87 -12.19 7.63
C ASN A 587 -24.04 -10.68 7.87
N ASP A 588 -22.95 -9.94 8.14
CA ASP A 588 -22.98 -8.47 8.31
C ASP A 588 -23.02 -7.70 6.96
N ASP A 589 -23.58 -8.32 5.92
CA ASP A 589 -23.51 -7.95 4.50
C ASP A 589 -23.95 -6.52 4.13
N THR A 590 -24.72 -5.87 4.98
CA THR A 590 -25.31 -4.55 4.68
C THR A 590 -25.18 -3.56 5.83
N PRO A 591 -25.38 -3.94 7.11
CA PRO A 591 -25.38 -2.98 8.21
C PRO A 591 -24.00 -2.36 8.50
N TRP A 592 -22.92 -3.15 8.55
CA TRP A 592 -21.60 -2.60 8.88
C TRP A 592 -21.00 -1.75 7.76
N LEU A 593 -21.02 -2.23 6.50
CA LEU A 593 -20.54 -1.47 5.35
C LEU A 593 -21.32 -0.16 5.21
N ALA A 594 -22.66 -0.20 5.29
CA ALA A 594 -23.47 1.02 5.23
C ALA A 594 -23.15 1.99 6.37
N LYS A 595 -23.10 1.53 7.62
CA LYS A 595 -22.74 2.39 8.78
C LYS A 595 -21.35 3.02 8.65
N THR A 596 -20.38 2.24 8.15
CA THR A 596 -19.00 2.69 7.96
C THR A 596 -18.93 3.74 6.86
N LEU A 597 -19.57 3.48 5.72
CA LEU A 597 -19.66 4.42 4.61
C LEU A 597 -20.46 5.68 4.99
N ASP A 598 -21.53 5.58 5.78
CA ASP A 598 -22.29 6.73 6.28
C ASP A 598 -21.44 7.60 7.21
N LYS A 599 -20.70 6.98 8.14
CA LYS A 599 -19.79 7.69 9.04
C LYS A 599 -18.71 8.41 8.24
N ILE A 600 -18.04 7.71 7.33
CA ILE A 600 -16.97 8.28 6.50
C ILE A 600 -17.54 9.35 5.58
N GLY A 601 -18.70 9.11 4.96
CA GLY A 601 -19.40 10.08 4.11
C GLY A 601 -19.70 11.39 4.85
N ASN A 602 -20.18 11.30 6.10
CA ASN A 602 -20.41 12.47 6.95
C ASN A 602 -19.10 13.23 7.27
N GLU A 603 -18.02 12.51 7.58
CA GLU A 603 -16.71 13.10 7.87
C GLU A 603 -16.07 13.75 6.64
N LEU A 604 -16.15 13.11 5.48
CA LEU A 604 -15.70 13.66 4.20
C LEU A 604 -16.53 14.88 3.80
N THR A 605 -17.84 14.85 4.02
CA THR A 605 -18.73 16.01 3.82
C THR A 605 -18.28 17.18 4.71
N SER A 606 -17.97 16.91 5.98
CA SER A 606 -17.45 17.93 6.90
C SER A 606 -16.15 18.57 6.39
N ILE A 607 -15.21 17.77 5.89
CA ILE A 607 -13.96 18.26 5.28
C ILE A 607 -14.24 19.12 4.05
N LEU A 608 -15.16 18.68 3.18
CA LEU A 608 -15.54 19.41 1.97
C LEU A 608 -16.29 20.71 2.25
N CYS A 609 -17.08 20.76 3.32
CA CYS A 609 -17.82 21.96 3.75
C CYS A 609 -16.99 22.94 4.61
N ALA A 610 -15.85 22.53 5.17
CA ALA A 610 -15.00 23.42 5.98
C ALA A 610 -14.49 24.62 5.15
N PRO A 611 -14.42 25.84 5.68
CA PRO A 611 -13.80 26.95 4.95
C PRO A 611 -12.32 26.65 4.71
N ALA A 612 -11.84 26.87 3.49
CA ALA A 612 -10.44 26.79 3.13
C ALA A 612 -9.58 27.56 4.14
N LYS A 613 -8.54 26.91 4.69
CA LYS A 613 -7.49 27.65 5.40
C LYS A 613 -6.71 28.44 4.36
N LEU A 614 -7.19 29.66 4.07
CA LEU A 614 -6.45 30.67 3.33
C LEU A 614 -5.07 30.82 3.99
N VAL A 615 -4.04 30.33 3.32
CA VAL A 615 -2.65 30.59 3.69
C VAL A 615 -2.46 32.11 3.73
N ASP A 616 -2.02 32.57 4.89
CA ASP A 616 -2.01 33.94 5.41
C ASP A 616 -1.04 34.90 4.67
N THR A 617 -1.15 35.05 3.35
CA THR A 617 -0.22 35.93 2.59
C THR A 617 -0.83 36.92 1.62
N VAL A 618 -2.16 36.97 1.44
CA VAL A 618 -2.78 37.94 0.50
C VAL A 618 -3.65 39.01 1.20
N VAL A 619 -4.07 38.81 2.44
CA VAL A 619 -4.90 39.80 3.18
C VAL A 619 -4.08 41.00 3.72
N ARG A 620 -2.75 40.92 3.73
CA ARG A 620 -1.88 42.05 4.09
C ARG A 620 -1.61 43.05 2.94
N GLY A 621 -2.00 42.74 1.70
CA GLY A 621 -1.74 43.58 0.52
C GLY A 621 -2.83 44.58 0.15
N VAL A 622 -4.05 44.43 0.67
CA VAL A 622 -5.21 45.27 0.24
C VAL A 622 -5.64 46.27 1.31
N SER A 623 -5.23 46.06 2.57
CA SER A 623 -5.52 46.98 3.68
C SER A 623 -4.57 48.19 3.75
N SER A 624 -3.53 48.26 2.92
CA SER A 624 -2.60 49.40 2.84
C SER A 624 -2.90 50.41 1.72
N LEU A 625 -3.93 50.20 0.89
CA LEU A 625 -4.28 51.10 -0.23
C LEU A 625 -5.47 52.03 0.05
N PHE A 626 -6.11 51.94 1.23
CA PHE A 626 -7.24 52.81 1.62
C PHE A 626 -7.02 53.65 2.89
N LYS A 627 -5.76 53.91 3.26
CA LYS A 627 -5.44 54.95 4.25
C LYS A 627 -4.46 55.96 3.68
N LYS A 628 -4.97 56.83 2.79
CA LYS A 628 -4.48 58.20 2.57
C LYS A 628 -5.52 59.00 1.78
N LYS A 629 -6.45 59.61 2.51
CA LYS A 629 -6.78 61.04 2.42
C LYS A 629 -7.59 61.43 3.65
#